data_AF-A0A2N1NZY7-F1
#
_entry.id   AF-A0A2N1NZY7-F1
#
_cell.length_a   1.000
_cell.length_b   1.000
_cell.length_c   1.000
_cell.angle_alpha   90.00
_cell.angle_beta   90.00
_cell.angle_gamma   90.00
#
_symmetry.space_group_name_H-M   'P 1'
#
loop_
_entity.id
_entity.type
_entity.pdbx_description
1 polymer ?
#
loop_
_entity_poly.entity_id
_entity_poly.type
_entity_poly.pdbx_seq_one_letter_code
_entity_poly.pdbx_strand_id
1 'polypeptide(L)'
;MEESREQKEFIHWLTENGAIFPKIKFIKNGVYSTDIINENNEYEIFASIPFSIIINDKIANINLPYLKDLSSSNYYSSLIIFLIHEKLLGEKSFYSPYINILPKHINSLLNYDENEINYLLKGTDIENFVIERRLQLKNCYEEILERLPSDGLLLKEKMTCIITSRSFPNRFIDPDDPDPKEVLIPLADSLNHKPRQKITWEFSDGNSMQLIAGETIECGKEIYNNYGPKVRNFD
;
A
#
# COMPACT_ATOMS: atom_id res chain seq x y z
N MET A 1 -1.18 25.57 3.13
CA MET A 1 -2.26 24.67 3.56
C MET A 1 -1.69 23.79 4.64
N GLU A 2 -2.40 23.67 5.75
CA GLU A 2 -1.94 22.96 6.95
C GLU A 2 -2.29 21.46 6.87
N GLU A 3 -1.46 20.62 7.48
CA GLU A 3 -1.69 19.18 7.60
C GLU A 3 -2.95 18.88 8.42
N SER A 4 -3.72 17.86 8.01
CA SER A 4 -4.86 17.40 8.80
C SER A 4 -4.39 16.80 10.13
N ARG A 5 -5.30 16.70 11.11
CA ARG A 5 -5.01 16.03 12.38
C ARG A 5 -4.53 14.58 12.17
N GLU A 6 -5.22 13.82 11.32
CA GLU A 6 -4.86 12.44 10.96
C GLU A 6 -3.42 12.38 10.36
N GLN A 7 -3.05 13.36 9.53
CA GLN A 7 -1.68 13.44 8.97
C GLN A 7 -0.62 13.74 10.02
N LYS A 8 -0.89 14.66 10.95
CA LYS A 8 0.03 14.98 12.04
C LYS A 8 0.26 13.77 12.95
N GLU A 9 -0.80 13.03 13.27
CA GLU A 9 -0.73 11.78 14.05
C GLU A 9 0.08 10.71 13.31
N PHE A 10 -0.11 10.56 12.00
CA PHE A 10 0.65 9.63 11.18
C PHE A 10 2.14 9.99 11.08
N ILE A 11 2.47 11.26 10.85
CA ILE A 11 3.87 11.74 10.79
C ILE A 11 4.56 11.50 12.12
N HIS A 12 3.90 11.82 13.24
CA HIS A 12 4.43 11.58 14.57
C HIS A 12 4.70 10.08 14.80
N TRP A 13 3.72 9.22 14.50
CA TRP A 13 3.87 7.78 14.59
C TRP A 13 5.03 7.24 13.75
N LEU A 14 5.20 7.74 12.51
CA LEU A 14 6.34 7.35 11.67
C LEU A 14 7.67 7.68 12.36
N THR A 15 7.83 8.91 12.85
CA THR A 15 9.09 9.35 13.50
C THR A 15 9.36 8.62 14.81
N GLU A 16 8.33 8.38 15.63
CA GLU A 16 8.48 7.67 16.90
C GLU A 16 8.92 6.22 16.70
N ASN A 17 8.54 5.62 15.58
CA ASN A 17 8.91 4.25 15.23
C ASN A 17 10.14 4.16 14.32
N GLY A 18 10.92 5.23 14.20
CA GLY A 18 12.25 5.22 13.59
C GLY A 18 12.29 5.48 12.08
N ALA A 19 11.19 5.91 11.46
CA ALA A 19 11.24 6.38 10.07
C ALA A 19 11.93 7.76 10.00
N ILE A 20 12.81 7.92 9.01
CA ILE A 20 13.63 9.13 8.80
C ILE A 20 13.27 9.71 7.44
N PHE A 21 12.79 10.95 7.38
CA PHE A 21 12.35 11.61 6.15
C PHE A 21 12.44 13.16 6.23
N PRO A 22 13.64 13.72 6.41
CA PRO A 22 13.83 15.14 6.80
C PRO A 22 13.34 16.15 5.77
N LYS A 23 13.29 15.75 4.49
CA LYS A 23 12.95 16.63 3.37
C LYS A 23 11.52 16.42 2.85
N ILE A 24 10.65 15.79 3.62
CA ILE A 24 9.28 15.46 3.22
C ILE A 24 8.24 16.23 4.05
N LYS A 25 7.17 16.67 3.39
CA LYS A 25 5.91 17.12 4.00
C LYS A 25 4.71 16.53 3.28
N PHE A 26 3.60 16.39 4.00
CA PHE A 26 2.33 15.93 3.42
C PHE A 26 1.46 17.12 3.04
N ILE A 27 0.92 17.13 1.82
CA ILE A 27 -0.03 18.14 1.37
C ILE A 27 -1.20 17.45 0.67
N LYS A 28 -2.38 17.49 1.27
CA LYS A 28 -3.59 16.80 0.77
C LYS A 28 -3.29 15.31 0.53
N ASN A 29 -3.32 14.86 -0.71
CA ASN A 29 -3.12 13.47 -1.13
C ASN A 29 -1.74 13.25 -1.76
N GLY A 30 -0.78 14.14 -1.53
CA GLY A 30 0.56 14.06 -2.10
C GLY A 30 1.65 14.33 -1.06
N VAL A 31 2.86 13.89 -1.41
CA VAL A 31 4.08 14.02 -0.61
C VAL A 31 5.00 14.98 -1.34
N TYR A 32 5.48 16.02 -0.67
CA TYR A 32 6.23 17.12 -1.29
C TYR A 32 7.56 17.32 -0.60
N SER A 33 8.54 17.80 -1.36
CA SER A 33 9.83 18.17 -0.83
C SER A 33 9.76 19.48 -0.02
N THR A 34 10.49 19.55 1.09
CA THR A 34 10.70 20.78 1.89
C THR A 34 12.01 21.48 1.57
N ASP A 35 12.95 20.76 0.95
CA ASP A 35 14.25 21.23 0.50
C ASP A 35 14.64 20.50 -0.80
N ILE A 36 15.74 20.88 -1.44
CA ILE A 36 16.27 20.19 -2.63
C ILE A 36 16.74 18.79 -2.22
N ILE A 37 16.26 17.77 -2.93
CA ILE A 37 16.76 16.39 -2.82
C ILE A 37 17.66 16.13 -4.03
N ASN A 38 18.94 15.83 -3.80
CA ASN A 38 19.95 15.83 -4.85
C ASN A 38 20.16 14.44 -5.46
N GLU A 39 20.47 14.40 -6.76
CA GLU A 39 20.95 13.18 -7.42
C GLU A 39 22.48 13.01 -7.42
N ASN A 40 23.23 13.99 -6.91
CA ASN A 40 24.68 14.09 -7.12
C ASN A 40 25.45 12.85 -6.64
N ASN A 41 26.33 12.32 -7.51
CA ASN A 41 27.34 11.23 -7.42
C ASN A 41 27.07 9.96 -6.58
N GLU A 42 26.16 9.97 -5.61
CA GLU A 42 25.81 8.85 -4.73
C GLU A 42 24.29 8.66 -4.59
N TYR A 43 23.47 9.54 -5.17
CA TYR A 43 22.01 9.60 -5.03
C TYR A 43 21.55 9.78 -3.56
N GLU A 44 20.74 10.81 -3.27
CA GLU A 44 20.34 11.09 -1.89
C GLU A 44 19.27 10.12 -1.37
N ILE A 45 19.52 9.46 -0.23
CA ILE A 45 18.49 8.78 0.57
C ILE A 45 17.61 9.84 1.23
N PHE A 46 16.40 10.03 0.73
CA PHE A 46 15.47 11.04 1.25
C PHE A 46 14.44 10.48 2.23
N ALA A 47 14.28 9.16 2.27
CA ALA A 47 13.51 8.48 3.31
C ALA A 47 14.09 7.10 3.66
N SER A 48 13.99 6.72 4.92
CA SER A 48 14.22 5.35 5.42
C SER A 48 13.02 4.93 6.26
N ILE A 49 12.46 3.76 5.96
CA ILE A 49 11.26 3.20 6.59
C ILE A 49 11.62 1.85 7.24
N PRO A 50 11.59 1.72 8.57
CA PRO A 50 11.98 0.48 9.23
C PRO A 50 10.94 -0.62 9.03
N PHE A 51 11.40 -1.88 8.96
CA PHE A 51 10.55 -3.06 8.84
C PHE A 51 9.72 -3.34 10.10
N SER A 52 9.99 -2.67 11.22
CA SER A 52 9.16 -2.74 12.42
C SER A 52 7.74 -2.16 12.21
N ILE A 53 7.54 -1.31 11.21
CA ILE A 53 6.25 -0.65 10.94
C ILE A 53 5.55 -1.12 9.66
N ILE A 54 6.11 -2.09 8.94
CA ILE A 54 5.45 -2.66 7.76
C ILE A 54 4.30 -3.58 8.17
N ILE A 55 3.43 -3.88 7.22
CA ILE A 55 2.37 -4.88 7.38
C ILE A 55 2.55 -5.94 6.28
N ASN A 56 2.99 -7.13 6.67
CA ASN A 56 3.10 -8.29 5.80
C ASN A 56 2.47 -9.54 6.46
N ASP A 57 2.44 -10.65 5.74
CA ASP A 57 1.88 -11.92 6.21
C ASP A 57 2.55 -12.43 7.50
N LYS A 58 3.86 -12.20 7.68
CA LYS A 58 4.56 -12.60 8.90
C LYS A 58 4.00 -11.88 10.12
N ILE A 59 3.81 -10.56 10.03
CA ILE A 59 3.20 -9.77 11.10
C ILE A 59 1.74 -10.18 11.33
N ALA A 60 0.97 -10.37 10.25
CA ALA A 60 -0.42 -10.82 10.33
C ALA A 60 -0.52 -12.16 11.08
N ASN A 61 0.32 -13.13 10.72
CA ASN A 61 0.34 -14.47 11.31
C ASN A 61 0.85 -14.52 12.75
N ILE A 62 1.70 -13.58 13.17
CA ILE A 62 2.13 -13.46 14.57
C ILE A 62 0.96 -12.99 15.45
N ASN A 63 0.20 -12.01 14.97
CA ASN A 63 -0.91 -11.40 15.72
C ASN A 63 -2.20 -12.23 15.64
N LEU A 64 -2.43 -12.89 14.50
CA LEU A 64 -3.60 -13.72 14.23
C LEU A 64 -3.15 -15.09 13.69
N PRO A 65 -2.71 -16.02 14.56
CA PRO A 65 -2.11 -17.29 14.14
C PRO A 65 -2.99 -18.18 13.25
N TYR A 66 -4.31 -18.02 13.33
CA TYR A 66 -5.27 -18.75 12.49
C TYR A 66 -5.21 -18.35 11.00
N LEU A 67 -4.48 -17.28 10.66
CA LEU A 67 -4.29 -16.84 9.27
C LEU A 67 -3.25 -17.67 8.49
N LYS A 68 -2.44 -18.48 9.16
CA LYS A 68 -1.42 -19.31 8.48
C LYS A 68 -2.02 -20.25 7.43
N ASP A 69 -3.19 -20.80 7.74
CA ASP A 69 -3.89 -21.71 6.83
C ASP A 69 -4.48 -20.97 5.61
N LEU A 70 -4.79 -19.67 5.77
CA LEU A 70 -5.34 -18.78 4.74
C LEU A 70 -4.26 -18.21 3.81
N SER A 71 -3.06 -17.92 4.31
CA SER A 71 -1.96 -17.41 3.47
C SER A 71 -1.56 -18.38 2.35
N SER A 72 -1.89 -19.66 2.51
CA SER A 72 -1.54 -20.74 1.58
C SER A 72 -2.49 -20.82 0.37
N SER A 73 -3.74 -20.38 0.52
CA SER A 73 -4.77 -20.40 -0.53
C SER A 73 -4.90 -19.05 -1.23
N ASN A 74 -4.64 -17.95 -0.51
CA ASN A 74 -4.82 -16.61 -1.04
C ASN A 74 -3.94 -15.56 -0.34
N TYR A 75 -2.85 -15.16 -0.98
CA TYR A 75 -1.84 -14.24 -0.41
C TYR A 75 -2.36 -12.85 -0.03
N TYR A 76 -3.52 -12.42 -0.54
CA TYR A 76 -4.13 -11.14 -0.15
C TYR A 76 -5.01 -11.27 1.10
N SER A 77 -5.54 -12.47 1.37
CA SER A 77 -6.60 -12.66 2.37
C SER A 77 -6.11 -12.43 3.79
N SER A 78 -4.89 -12.86 4.11
CA SER A 78 -4.27 -12.63 5.41
C SER A 78 -4.07 -11.14 5.72
N LEU A 79 -3.53 -10.37 4.77
CA LEU A 79 -3.39 -8.92 4.91
C LEU A 79 -4.74 -8.20 5.03
N ILE A 80 -5.73 -8.60 4.22
CA ILE A 80 -7.06 -8.01 4.28
C ILE A 80 -7.68 -8.23 5.67
N ILE A 81 -7.65 -9.47 6.18
CA ILE A 81 -8.19 -9.77 7.50
C ILE A 81 -7.44 -8.98 8.57
N PHE A 82 -6.11 -8.94 8.50
CA PHE A 82 -5.31 -8.22 9.47
C PHE A 82 -5.63 -6.71 9.49
N LEU A 83 -5.77 -6.06 8.33
CA LEU A 83 -6.19 -4.65 8.27
C LEU A 83 -7.60 -4.41 8.81
N ILE A 84 -8.53 -5.34 8.56
CA ILE A 84 -9.88 -5.26 9.13
C ILE A 84 -9.81 -5.37 10.66
N HIS A 85 -9.06 -6.34 11.18
CA HIS A 85 -8.83 -6.51 12.61
C HIS A 85 -8.26 -5.24 13.25
N GLU A 86 -7.14 -4.72 12.71
CA GLU A 86 -6.49 -3.51 13.22
C GLU A 86 -7.42 -2.29 13.15
N LYS A 87 -8.23 -2.18 12.09
CA LYS A 87 -9.22 -1.10 12.01
C LYS A 87 -10.32 -1.22 13.06
N LEU A 88 -10.77 -2.43 13.38
CA LEU A 88 -11.79 -2.67 14.40
C LEU A 88 -11.27 -2.39 15.83
N LEU A 89 -9.97 -2.55 16.07
CA LEU A 89 -9.33 -2.15 17.32
C LEU A 89 -9.33 -0.62 17.54
N GLY A 90 -9.48 0.16 16.48
CA GLY A 90 -9.54 1.63 16.55
C GLY A 90 -8.25 2.22 17.13
N GLU A 91 -8.37 3.08 18.13
CA GLU A 91 -7.22 3.73 18.79
C GLU A 91 -6.29 2.76 19.55
N LYS A 92 -6.74 1.52 19.81
CA LYS A 92 -5.90 0.49 20.44
C LYS A 92 -4.94 -0.18 19.45
N SER A 93 -5.16 -0.01 18.14
CA SER A 93 -4.28 -0.56 17.11
C SER A 93 -2.98 0.23 17.05
N PHE A 94 -1.87 -0.48 17.00
CA PHE A 94 -0.56 0.10 16.71
C PHE A 94 -0.54 0.81 15.34
N TYR A 95 -1.30 0.29 14.37
CA TYR A 95 -1.38 0.79 13.00
C TYR A 95 -2.49 1.83 12.80
N SER A 96 -3.19 2.24 13.86
CA SER A 96 -4.31 3.21 13.76
C SER A 96 -3.91 4.49 13.01
N PRO A 97 -2.76 5.13 13.29
CA PRO A 97 -2.36 6.36 12.58
C PRO A 97 -2.17 6.13 11.07
N TYR A 98 -1.61 4.98 10.68
CA TYR A 98 -1.46 4.61 9.27
C TYR A 98 -2.82 4.32 8.62
N ILE A 99 -3.67 3.50 9.26
CA ILE A 99 -4.98 3.12 8.71
C ILE A 99 -5.88 4.34 8.50
N ASN A 100 -5.80 5.34 9.39
CA ASN A 100 -6.63 6.55 9.32
C ASN A 100 -6.28 7.46 8.14
N ILE A 101 -5.03 7.43 7.63
CA ILE A 101 -4.64 8.22 6.46
C ILE A 101 -4.89 7.50 5.12
N LEU A 102 -5.23 6.21 5.15
CA LEU A 102 -5.52 5.47 3.94
C LEU A 102 -6.70 6.08 3.17
N PRO A 103 -6.70 6.03 1.83
CA PRO A 103 -7.78 6.60 1.02
C PRO A 103 -9.14 6.06 1.42
N LYS A 104 -10.03 6.97 1.78
CA LYS A 104 -11.44 6.64 2.09
C LYS A 104 -12.22 6.23 0.82
N HIS A 105 -11.72 6.66 -0.35
CA HIS A 105 -12.24 6.34 -1.68
C HIS A 105 -11.09 5.93 -2.59
N ILE A 106 -11.25 4.80 -3.29
CA ILE A 106 -10.32 4.35 -4.32
C ILE A 106 -11.10 4.31 -5.64
N ASN A 107 -10.63 5.07 -6.62
CA ASN A 107 -11.24 5.05 -7.95
C ASN A 107 -10.76 3.79 -8.69
N SER A 108 -11.60 2.76 -8.67
CA SER A 108 -11.32 1.45 -9.25
C SER A 108 -12.43 1.07 -10.20
N LEU A 109 -12.08 0.51 -11.36
CA LEU A 109 -13.05 -0.07 -12.30
C LEU A 109 -13.91 -1.16 -11.62
N LEU A 110 -13.39 -1.78 -10.56
CA LEU A 110 -14.11 -2.76 -9.77
C LEU A 110 -15.33 -2.17 -9.04
N ASN A 111 -15.44 -0.85 -8.93
CA ASN A 111 -16.56 -0.15 -8.30
C ASN A 111 -17.67 0.27 -9.29
N TYR A 112 -17.46 0.11 -10.60
CA TYR A 112 -18.40 0.56 -11.62
C TYR A 112 -19.62 -0.37 -11.68
N ASP A 113 -20.82 0.13 -11.89
CA ASP A 113 -21.99 -0.76 -12.01
C ASP A 113 -21.99 -1.57 -13.33
N GLU A 114 -22.89 -2.54 -13.46
CA GLU A 114 -22.97 -3.39 -14.66
C GLU A 114 -23.25 -2.59 -15.94
N ASN A 115 -24.01 -1.48 -15.85
CA ASN A 115 -24.28 -0.63 -16.99
C ASN A 115 -23.03 0.15 -17.41
N GLU A 116 -22.27 0.68 -16.44
CA GLU A 116 -21.00 1.38 -16.69
C GLU A 116 -19.96 0.45 -17.30
N ILE A 117 -19.83 -0.79 -16.80
CA ILE A 117 -18.93 -1.78 -17.38
C ILE A 117 -19.33 -2.12 -18.82
N ASN A 118 -20.61 -2.44 -19.06
CA ASN A 118 -21.10 -2.80 -20.39
C ASN A 118 -21.09 -1.59 -21.36
N TYR A 119 -21.23 -0.37 -20.86
CA TYR A 119 -21.17 0.83 -21.71
C TYR A 119 -19.73 1.23 -22.07
N LEU A 120 -18.80 1.15 -21.11
CA LEU A 120 -17.43 1.67 -21.27
C LEU A 120 -16.42 0.63 -21.71
N LEU A 121 -16.60 -0.64 -21.33
CA LEU A 121 -15.57 -1.66 -21.44
C LEU A 121 -15.96 -2.84 -22.34
N LYS A 122 -17.22 -2.92 -22.78
CA LYS A 122 -17.71 -4.09 -23.54
C LYS A 122 -16.85 -4.41 -24.74
N GLY A 123 -16.42 -5.67 -24.85
CA GLY A 123 -15.59 -6.17 -25.94
C GLY A 123 -14.12 -5.78 -25.85
N THR A 124 -13.69 -5.20 -24.73
CA THR A 124 -12.27 -4.95 -24.43
C THR A 124 -11.73 -6.03 -23.49
N ASP A 125 -10.42 -6.26 -23.51
CA ASP A 125 -9.77 -7.15 -22.55
C ASP A 125 -9.95 -6.69 -21.08
N ILE A 126 -10.22 -5.40 -20.88
CA ILE A 126 -10.45 -4.81 -19.56
C ILE A 126 -11.78 -5.29 -18.97
N GLU A 127 -12.82 -5.52 -19.79
CA GLU A 127 -14.08 -6.12 -19.32
C GLU A 127 -13.84 -7.50 -18.71
N ASN A 128 -13.15 -8.38 -19.43
CA ASN A 128 -12.80 -9.71 -18.95
C ASN A 128 -11.96 -9.65 -17.67
N PHE A 129 -10.95 -8.77 -17.64
CA PHE A 129 -10.14 -8.54 -16.45
C PHE A 129 -10.98 -8.12 -15.24
N VAL A 130 -11.93 -7.19 -15.40
CA VAL A 130 -12.81 -6.74 -14.31
C VAL A 130 -13.70 -7.88 -13.81
N ILE A 131 -14.28 -8.67 -14.71
CA ILE A 131 -15.14 -9.81 -14.37
C ILE A 131 -14.35 -10.86 -13.57
N GLU A 132 -13.21 -11.30 -14.10
CA GLU A 132 -12.35 -12.28 -13.44
C GLU A 132 -11.86 -11.78 -12.08
N ARG A 133 -11.44 -10.51 -12.00
CA ARG A 133 -10.97 -9.91 -10.76
C ARG A 133 -12.07 -9.83 -9.71
N ARG A 134 -13.29 -9.45 -10.09
CA ARG A 134 -14.45 -9.46 -9.17
C ARG A 134 -14.75 -10.85 -8.64
N LEU A 135 -14.72 -11.86 -9.50
CA LEU A 135 -14.93 -13.25 -9.10
C LEU A 135 -13.86 -13.70 -8.11
N GLN A 136 -12.58 -13.41 -8.37
CA GLN A 136 -11.50 -13.71 -7.43
C GLN A 136 -11.75 -13.05 -6.07
N LEU A 137 -12.07 -11.75 -6.05
CA LEU A 137 -12.31 -11.02 -4.80
C LEU A 137 -13.51 -11.54 -4.02
N LYS A 138 -14.56 -11.99 -4.73
CA LYS A 138 -15.72 -12.67 -4.17
C LYS A 138 -15.34 -14.02 -3.56
N ASN A 139 -14.54 -14.84 -4.24
CA ASN A 139 -14.08 -16.12 -3.68
C ASN A 139 -13.19 -15.89 -2.44
N CYS A 140 -12.29 -14.91 -2.49
CA CYS A 140 -11.54 -14.47 -1.31
C CYS A 140 -12.47 -14.05 -0.18
N TYR A 141 -13.68 -13.59 -0.48
CA TYR A 141 -14.62 -13.06 0.52
C TYR A 141 -15.36 -14.17 1.23
N GLU A 142 -15.87 -15.12 0.47
CA GLU A 142 -16.53 -16.30 1.00
C GLU A 142 -15.57 -17.07 1.95
N GLU A 143 -14.31 -17.26 1.54
CA GLU A 143 -13.30 -17.93 2.38
C GLU A 143 -12.98 -17.19 3.69
N ILE A 144 -12.94 -15.86 3.63
CA ILE A 144 -12.72 -14.99 4.79
C ILE A 144 -13.95 -14.99 5.72
N LEU A 145 -15.17 -14.96 5.18
CA LEU A 145 -16.41 -14.96 5.96
C LEU A 145 -16.66 -16.25 6.71
N GLU A 146 -16.26 -17.39 6.15
CA GLU A 146 -16.30 -18.67 6.86
C GLU A 146 -15.44 -18.67 8.13
N ARG A 147 -14.45 -17.76 8.22
CA ARG A 147 -13.42 -17.73 9.27
C ARG A 147 -13.44 -16.46 10.12
N LEU A 148 -14.18 -15.43 9.73
CA LEU A 148 -14.34 -14.18 10.49
C LEU A 148 -15.61 -14.22 11.36
N PRO A 149 -15.60 -13.56 12.53
CA PRO A 149 -16.84 -13.17 13.21
C PRO A 149 -17.69 -12.25 12.31
N SER A 150 -19.01 -12.36 12.41
CA SER A 150 -20.05 -11.77 11.54
C SER A 150 -19.98 -10.27 11.26
N ASP A 151 -19.13 -9.52 11.94
CA ASP A 151 -19.23 -8.07 12.09
C ASP A 151 -18.37 -7.29 11.06
N GLY A 152 -17.55 -7.99 10.25
CA GLY A 152 -16.53 -7.40 9.36
C GLY A 152 -16.96 -7.05 7.92
N LEU A 153 -18.23 -7.26 7.56
CA LEU A 153 -18.74 -7.31 6.18
C LEU A 153 -18.42 -6.06 5.33
N LEU A 154 -18.63 -4.86 5.89
CA LEU A 154 -18.51 -3.59 5.16
C LEU A 154 -17.07 -3.07 5.05
N LEU A 155 -16.14 -3.61 5.85
CA LEU A 155 -14.74 -3.16 5.85
C LEU A 155 -13.94 -3.76 4.70
N LYS A 156 -14.39 -4.89 4.13
CA LYS A 156 -13.58 -5.69 3.20
C LYS A 156 -13.33 -5.05 1.84
N GLU A 157 -14.38 -4.57 1.15
CA GLU A 157 -14.26 -4.06 -0.23
C GLU A 157 -13.26 -2.89 -0.30
N LYS A 158 -13.28 -2.03 0.72
CA LYS A 158 -12.35 -0.91 0.87
C LYS A 158 -10.91 -1.39 1.12
N MET A 159 -10.71 -2.37 2.01
CA MET A 159 -9.37 -2.88 2.34
C MET A 159 -8.71 -3.65 1.20
N THR A 160 -9.52 -4.33 0.40
CA THR A 160 -9.05 -5.01 -0.80
C THR A 160 -8.48 -4.03 -1.82
N CYS A 161 -9.21 -2.94 -2.08
CA CYS A 161 -8.74 -1.88 -2.98
C CYS A 161 -7.47 -1.21 -2.43
N ILE A 162 -7.38 -1.01 -1.11
CA ILE A 162 -6.18 -0.47 -0.45
C ILE A 162 -4.98 -1.35 -0.77
N ILE A 163 -5.03 -2.65 -0.48
CA ILE A 163 -3.88 -3.54 -0.67
C ILE A 163 -3.47 -3.56 -2.15
N THR A 164 -4.41 -3.78 -3.06
CA THR A 164 -4.11 -3.82 -4.50
C THR A 164 -3.56 -2.52 -5.10
N SER A 165 -3.76 -1.38 -4.43
CA SER A 165 -3.29 -0.08 -4.92
C SER A 165 -2.01 0.42 -4.23
N ARG A 166 -1.66 -0.16 -3.07
CA ARG A 166 -0.63 0.36 -2.16
C ARG A 166 0.45 -0.65 -1.79
N SER A 167 0.23 -1.93 -2.05
CA SER A 167 1.20 -2.95 -1.68
C SER A 167 2.40 -2.99 -2.61
N PHE A 168 3.47 -3.56 -2.06
CA PHE A 168 4.70 -3.89 -2.73
C PHE A 168 4.90 -5.41 -2.67
N PRO A 169 5.57 -6.02 -3.65
CA PRO A 169 5.99 -7.41 -3.56
C PRO A 169 6.81 -7.70 -2.29
N ASN A 170 6.39 -8.67 -1.48
CA ASN A 170 7.06 -9.06 -0.23
C ASN A 170 8.49 -9.59 -0.46
N ARG A 171 8.79 -10.08 -1.67
CA ARG A 171 10.14 -10.50 -2.09
C ARG A 171 11.23 -9.42 -1.95
N PHE A 172 10.84 -8.15 -1.79
CA PHE A 172 11.78 -7.08 -1.48
C PHE A 172 12.26 -7.10 -0.03
N ILE A 173 11.43 -7.61 0.88
CA ILE A 173 11.70 -7.75 2.32
C ILE A 173 12.28 -9.13 2.62
N ASP A 174 11.72 -10.16 1.97
CA ASP A 174 12.13 -11.56 2.12
C ASP A 174 12.38 -12.17 0.73
N PRO A 175 13.60 -12.04 0.17
CA PRO A 175 13.92 -12.50 -1.18
C PRO A 175 13.78 -14.01 -1.38
N ASP A 176 13.81 -14.78 -0.29
CA ASP A 176 13.70 -16.23 -0.31
C ASP A 176 12.24 -16.72 -0.22
N ASP A 177 11.26 -15.82 -0.04
CA ASP A 177 9.84 -16.16 -0.04
C ASP A 177 9.43 -16.63 -1.45
N PRO A 178 9.04 -17.92 -1.61
CA PRO A 178 8.69 -18.47 -2.92
C PRO A 178 7.32 -17.98 -3.42
N ASP A 179 6.51 -17.44 -2.51
CA ASP A 179 5.14 -17.06 -2.79
C ASP A 179 5.06 -15.58 -3.22
N PRO A 180 4.13 -15.22 -4.15
CA PRO A 180 3.91 -13.84 -4.56
C PRO A 180 3.10 -13.07 -3.50
N LYS A 181 3.63 -13.01 -2.27
CA LYS A 181 3.05 -12.25 -1.16
C LYS A 181 3.28 -10.76 -1.34
N GLU A 182 2.47 -9.99 -0.65
CA GLU A 182 2.47 -8.53 -0.69
C GLU A 182 2.82 -7.95 0.69
N VAL A 183 3.24 -6.70 0.72
CA VAL A 183 3.54 -5.94 1.94
C VAL A 183 3.06 -4.51 1.79
N LEU A 184 2.50 -3.94 2.85
CA LEU A 184 2.28 -2.50 2.96
C LEU A 184 3.45 -1.87 3.70
N ILE A 185 4.00 -0.82 3.10
CA ILE A 185 5.14 -0.08 3.63
C ILE A 185 4.66 1.36 3.86
N PRO A 186 4.29 1.72 5.11
CA PRO A 186 3.87 3.08 5.43
C PRO A 186 4.91 4.11 4.96
N LEU A 187 4.45 5.32 4.61
CA LEU A 187 5.21 6.37 3.93
C LEU A 187 5.51 6.06 2.45
N ALA A 188 6.11 4.91 2.13
CA ALA A 188 6.46 4.57 0.74
C ALA A 188 5.21 4.47 -0.16
N ASP A 189 4.10 3.97 0.37
CA ASP A 189 2.80 3.87 -0.31
C ASP A 189 2.03 5.20 -0.40
N SER A 190 2.54 6.26 0.23
CA SER A 190 1.91 7.59 0.24
C SER A 190 2.38 8.46 -0.93
N LEU A 191 3.49 8.09 -1.57
CA LEU A 191 4.00 8.78 -2.76
C LEU A 191 3.11 8.46 -3.98
N ASN A 192 2.74 9.47 -4.75
CA ASN A 192 1.93 9.24 -5.95
C ASN A 192 2.77 8.58 -7.05
N HIS A 193 2.11 7.83 -7.93
CA HIS A 193 2.78 7.20 -9.06
C HIS A 193 3.09 8.20 -10.17
N LYS A 194 4.30 8.13 -10.72
CA LYS A 194 4.63 8.74 -12.02
C LYS A 194 5.43 7.75 -12.88
N PRO A 195 4.97 7.43 -14.11
CA PRO A 195 5.71 6.55 -15.00
C PRO A 195 7.13 7.05 -15.24
N ARG A 196 8.10 6.12 -15.22
CA ARG A 196 9.54 6.41 -15.44
C ARG A 196 10.16 7.39 -14.43
N GLN A 197 9.50 7.63 -13.30
CA GLN A 197 10.12 8.36 -12.19
C GLN A 197 11.43 7.66 -11.80
N LYS A 198 12.52 8.41 -11.74
CA LYS A 198 13.82 7.89 -11.31
C LYS A 198 13.86 7.88 -9.79
N ILE A 199 13.60 6.71 -9.23
CA ILE A 199 13.63 6.45 -7.80
C ILE A 199 14.11 5.02 -7.62
N THR A 200 14.95 4.80 -6.61
CA THR A 200 15.47 3.48 -6.24
C THR A 200 14.88 3.09 -4.89
N TRP A 201 14.46 1.83 -4.78
CA TRP A 201 14.10 1.20 -3.52
C TRP A 201 15.25 0.29 -3.12
N GLU A 202 15.86 0.56 -1.97
CA GLU A 202 16.98 -0.22 -1.46
C GLU A 202 16.60 -0.88 -0.12
N PHE A 203 16.99 -2.14 0.04
CA PHE A 203 16.67 -3.00 1.18
C PHE A 203 17.93 -3.65 1.79
N SER A 204 19.11 -3.08 1.51
CA SER A 204 20.42 -3.71 1.74
C SER A 204 20.83 -3.83 3.22
N ASP A 205 20.21 -3.06 4.12
CA ASP A 205 20.47 -3.12 5.56
C ASP A 205 19.68 -4.23 6.29
N GLY A 206 18.76 -4.92 5.58
CA GLY A 206 17.94 -6.01 6.09
C GLY A 206 16.85 -5.61 7.09
N ASN A 207 16.74 -4.32 7.43
CA ASN A 207 15.86 -3.82 8.50
C ASN A 207 15.04 -2.60 8.08
N SER A 208 15.31 -1.99 6.94
CA SER A 208 14.58 -0.83 6.43
C SER A 208 14.49 -0.84 4.91
N MET A 209 13.50 -0.10 4.42
CA MET A 209 13.42 0.31 3.02
C MET A 209 13.95 1.73 2.91
N GLN A 210 14.91 1.96 2.02
CA GLN A 210 15.46 3.26 1.71
C GLN A 210 14.92 3.74 0.36
N LEU A 211 14.44 4.98 0.32
CA LEU A 211 14.03 5.67 -0.90
C LEU A 211 15.14 6.62 -1.32
N ILE A 212 15.68 6.35 -2.51
CA ILE A 212 16.83 7.06 -3.06
C ILE A 212 16.38 7.81 -4.32
N ALA A 213 16.66 9.11 -4.36
CA ALA A 213 16.30 9.95 -5.50
C ALA A 213 17.23 9.67 -6.68
N GLY A 214 16.68 9.21 -7.80
CA GLY A 214 17.44 8.99 -9.04
C GLY A 214 17.50 10.23 -9.96
N GLU A 215 16.89 11.34 -9.53
CA GLU A 215 16.96 12.66 -10.15
C GLU A 215 16.78 13.75 -9.10
N THR A 216 17.27 14.96 -9.38
CA THR A 216 17.13 16.09 -8.48
C THR A 216 15.65 16.50 -8.34
N ILE A 217 15.15 16.58 -7.10
CA ILE A 217 13.79 17.04 -6.79
C ILE A 217 13.91 18.43 -6.16
N GLU A 218 13.46 19.45 -6.89
CA GLU A 218 13.45 20.83 -6.42
C GLU A 218 12.56 21.02 -5.18
N CYS A 219 12.89 21.98 -4.33
CA CYS A 219 12.10 22.34 -3.16
C CYS A 219 10.63 22.67 -3.54
N GLY A 220 9.68 22.12 -2.78
CA GLY A 220 8.25 22.33 -2.99
C GLY A 220 7.64 21.51 -4.14
N LYS A 221 8.40 20.63 -4.80
CA LYS A 221 7.87 19.69 -5.80
C LYS A 221 7.33 18.43 -5.15
N GLU A 222 6.36 17.83 -5.82
CA GLU A 222 5.82 16.54 -5.41
C GLU A 222 6.86 15.44 -5.66
N ILE A 223 7.01 14.56 -4.68
CA ILE A 223 7.87 13.39 -4.74
C ILE A 223 7.02 12.22 -5.23
N TYR A 224 7.41 11.67 -6.37
CA TYR A 224 6.71 10.55 -6.98
C TYR A 224 7.44 9.24 -6.75
N ASN A 225 6.69 8.15 -6.82
CA ASN A 225 7.19 6.79 -6.85
C ASN A 225 6.97 6.13 -8.23
N ASN A 226 7.76 5.11 -8.54
CA ASN A 226 7.59 4.27 -9.72
C ASN A 226 7.23 2.85 -9.30
N TYR A 227 5.94 2.51 -9.33
CA TYR A 227 5.42 1.19 -8.97
C TYR A 227 5.71 0.08 -10.01
N GLY A 228 6.83 0.19 -10.73
CA GLY A 228 7.20 -0.68 -11.84
C GLY A 228 6.38 -0.45 -13.11
N PRO A 229 6.69 -1.18 -14.21
CA PRO A 229 5.88 -1.15 -15.41
C PRO A 229 4.49 -1.73 -15.11
N LYS A 230 3.53 -0.85 -14.79
CA LYS A 230 2.11 -1.20 -14.89
C LYS A 230 1.83 -1.39 -16.38
N VAL A 231 1.61 -2.63 -16.78
CA VAL A 231 1.25 -2.94 -18.17
C VAL A 231 0.01 -2.13 -18.51
N ARG A 232 0.14 -1.14 -19.39
CA ARG A 232 -1.00 -0.56 -20.08
C ARG A 232 -1.20 -1.46 -21.29
N ASN A 233 -2.15 -2.38 -21.19
CA ASN A 233 -2.58 -3.13 -22.37
C ASN A 233 -3.21 -2.11 -23.34
N PHE A 234 -2.43 -1.67 -24.30
CA PHE A 234 -2.92 -1.09 -25.54
C PHE A 234 -2.45 -2.04 -26.63
N ASP A 235 -3.34 -2.96 -27.01
CA ASP A 235 -3.37 -3.53 -28.35
C ASP A 235 -4.67 -3.06 -29.02
#